data_AF-A0A935S3W6-F1
#
_entry.id   AF-A0A935S3W6-F1
#
_cell.length_a   1.000
_cell.length_b   1.000
_cell.length_c   1.000
_cell.angle_alpha   90.00
_cell.angle_beta   90.00
_cell.angle_gamma   90.00
#
_symmetry.space_group_name_H-M   'P 1'
#
loop_
_entity.id
_entity.type
_entity.pdbx_description
1 polymer ?
#
loop_
_entity_poly.entity_id
_entity_poly.type
_entity_poly.pdbx_seq_one_letter_code
_entity_poly.pdbx_strand_id
1 'polypeptide(L)'
;MLNGGNQSKTKIPGTKEGGKIFKNDGREGGQTLPKKDSKGNTIEYREYDINPAPQHGSTRGSERMVVGSDGKTYYTRDHYKTFTEFKH
;
A
#
# COMPACT_ATOMS: atom_id res chain seq x y z
N MET A 1 -0.52 22.89 -23.11
CA MET A 1 -1.09 21.65 -23.69
C MET A 1 -0.62 20.49 -22.84
N LEU A 2 -1.55 19.81 -22.16
CA LEU A 2 -1.29 18.68 -21.27
C LEU A 2 -0.88 17.46 -22.11
N ASN A 3 0.11 16.68 -21.65
CA ASN A 3 0.05 15.24 -21.88
C ASN A 3 0.83 14.48 -20.80
N GLY A 4 0.08 14.00 -19.80
CA GLY A 4 0.57 13.08 -18.80
C GLY A 4 0.82 11.72 -19.44
N GLY A 5 2.05 11.25 -19.33
CA GLY A 5 2.49 9.98 -19.90
C GLY A 5 3.10 9.09 -18.82
N ASN A 6 2.35 8.03 -18.49
CA ASN A 6 2.85 6.74 -18.03
C ASN A 6 3.27 6.60 -16.55
N GLN A 7 2.27 6.63 -15.66
CA GLN A 7 2.36 5.92 -14.38
C GLN A 7 2.38 4.42 -14.69
N SER A 8 3.57 3.83 -14.82
CA SER A 8 3.77 2.39 -14.86
C SER A 8 2.96 1.76 -13.73
N LYS A 9 1.87 1.05 -14.08
CA LYS A 9 1.20 0.14 -13.17
C LYS A 9 2.18 -0.98 -12.88
N THR A 10 3.08 -0.75 -11.92
CA THR A 10 4.00 -1.76 -11.40
C THR A 10 3.14 -2.91 -10.90
N LYS A 11 3.09 -3.99 -11.68
CA LYS A 11 2.40 -5.23 -11.31
C LYS A 11 3.26 -5.89 -10.24
N ILE A 12 2.94 -5.62 -8.98
CA ILE A 12 3.66 -6.21 -7.85
C ILE A 12 3.31 -7.71 -7.78
N PRO A 13 4.27 -8.63 -8.00
CA PRO A 13 4.02 -10.06 -7.91
C PRO A 13 3.40 -10.41 -6.55
N GLY A 14 2.38 -11.27 -6.55
CA GLY A 14 1.66 -11.64 -5.31
C GLY A 14 0.54 -10.68 -4.88
N THR A 15 0.12 -9.74 -5.74
CA THR A 15 -1.06 -8.89 -5.48
C THR A 15 -2.19 -9.19 -6.47
N LYS A 16 -3.44 -9.21 -6.00
CA LYS A 16 -4.64 -9.17 -6.86
C LYS A 16 -5.09 -7.72 -6.97
N GLU A 17 -5.71 -7.34 -8.10
CA GLU A 17 -6.16 -5.98 -8.46
C GLU A 17 -6.32 -5.04 -7.25
N GLY A 18 -5.24 -4.30 -7.02
CA GLY A 18 -5.04 -3.33 -5.96
C GLY A 18 -4.30 -2.14 -6.57
N GLY A 19 -4.43 -0.97 -5.98
CA GLY A 19 -4.14 0.30 -6.64
C GLY A 19 -5.16 1.37 -6.28
N LYS A 20 -6.05 1.08 -5.32
CA LYS A 20 -6.84 2.12 -4.68
C LYS A 20 -5.93 3.03 -3.88
N ILE A 21 -6.33 4.29 -3.75
CA ILE A 21 -5.62 5.26 -2.93
C ILE A 21 -5.76 4.83 -1.47
N PHE A 22 -4.64 4.59 -0.80
CA PHE A 22 -4.60 4.53 0.65
C PHE A 22 -4.44 5.95 1.18
N LYS A 23 -5.44 6.46 1.88
CA LYS A 23 -5.45 7.88 2.31
C LYS A 23 -4.40 8.21 3.37
N ASN A 24 -3.87 7.20 4.06
CA ASN A 24 -2.87 7.39 5.11
C ASN A 24 -3.33 8.43 6.17
N ASP A 25 -4.56 8.30 6.65
CA ASP A 25 -5.22 9.27 7.55
C ASP A 25 -5.41 8.75 8.98
N GLY A 26 -4.98 7.52 9.28
CA GLY A 26 -5.06 6.92 10.62
C GLY A 26 -6.49 6.66 11.11
N ARG A 27 -7.47 6.57 10.20
CA ARG A 27 -8.85 6.24 10.56
C ARG A 27 -8.94 4.94 11.36
N GLU A 28 -9.96 4.84 12.21
CA GLU A 28 -10.21 3.65 13.03
C GLU A 28 -9.01 3.26 13.93
N GLY A 29 -8.16 4.23 14.29
CA GLY A 29 -6.96 4.00 15.11
C GLY A 29 -5.79 3.38 14.35
N GLY A 30 -5.79 3.48 13.01
CA GLY A 30 -4.71 2.98 12.17
C GLY A 30 -3.40 3.76 12.32
N GLN A 31 -2.29 3.06 12.19
CA GLN A 31 -0.98 3.72 12.10
C GLN A 31 -0.90 4.58 10.84
N THR A 32 -0.24 5.73 10.96
CA THR A 32 0.07 6.61 9.82
C THR A 32 1.50 6.33 9.33
N LEU A 33 1.65 6.10 8.03
CA LEU A 33 2.94 6.01 7.34
C LEU A 33 3.54 7.41 7.13
N PRO A 34 4.86 7.52 6.86
CA PRO A 34 5.49 8.80 6.55
C PRO A 34 4.75 9.58 5.45
N LYS A 35 4.59 10.90 5.61
CA LYS A 35 3.87 11.72 4.61
C LYS A 35 4.79 12.30 3.53
N LYS A 36 6.09 12.35 3.80
CA LYS A 36 7.11 12.94 2.94
C LYS A 36 8.29 11.99 2.76
N ASP A 37 8.84 11.99 1.55
CA ASP A 37 10.08 11.27 1.24
C ASP A 37 11.31 12.00 1.81
N SER A 38 12.51 11.42 1.60
CA SER A 38 13.77 12.02 2.05
C SER A 38 14.11 13.36 1.39
N LYS A 39 13.44 13.69 0.28
CA LYS A 39 13.59 14.96 -0.45
C LYS A 39 12.49 15.97 -0.08
N GLY A 40 11.55 15.59 0.78
CA GLY A 40 10.44 16.43 1.21
C GLY A 40 9.20 16.39 0.30
N ASN A 41 9.16 15.56 -0.75
CA ASN A 41 8.00 15.40 -1.61
C ASN A 41 6.90 14.61 -0.91
N THR A 42 5.63 14.94 -1.18
CA THR A 42 4.49 14.17 -0.67
C THR A 42 4.52 12.74 -1.20
N ILE A 43 4.31 11.76 -0.32
CA ILE A 43 4.21 10.35 -0.69
C ILE A 43 2.75 10.00 -0.96
N GLU A 44 2.47 9.48 -2.15
CA GLU A 44 1.18 8.86 -2.47
C GLU A 44 1.24 7.37 -2.20
N TYR A 45 0.21 6.85 -1.52
CA TYR A 45 0.13 5.45 -1.17
C TYR A 45 -0.97 4.72 -1.94
N ARG A 46 -0.65 3.49 -2.35
CA ARG A 46 -1.58 2.58 -3.02
C ARG A 46 -1.67 1.28 -2.22
N GLU A 47 -2.89 0.81 -1.99
CA GLU A 47 -3.13 -0.45 -1.28
C GLU A 47 -3.43 -1.62 -2.23
N TYR A 48 -2.99 -2.80 -1.83
CA TYR A 48 -3.12 -4.03 -2.58
C TYR A 48 -3.52 -5.19 -1.67
N ASP A 49 -4.49 -5.98 -2.11
CA ASP A 49 -4.79 -7.26 -1.47
C ASP A 49 -3.69 -8.28 -1.79
N ILE A 50 -3.32 -9.08 -0.79
CA ILE A 50 -2.38 -10.20 -0.96
C ILE A 50 -3.02 -11.35 -1.74
N ASN A 51 -2.27 -11.96 -2.66
CA ASN A 51 -2.67 -13.14 -3.44
C ASN A 51 -1.56 -14.23 -3.39
N PRO A 52 -1.88 -15.49 -3.05
CA PRO A 52 -3.20 -15.99 -2.65
C PRO A 52 -3.69 -15.33 -1.37
N ALA A 53 -5.01 -15.14 -1.27
CA ALA A 53 -5.62 -14.79 -0.01
C ALA A 53 -5.24 -15.87 1.03
N PRO A 54 -5.04 -15.51 2.32
CA PRO A 54 -4.66 -16.46 3.36
C PRO A 54 -5.59 -17.67 3.34
N GLN A 55 -5.02 -18.88 3.27
CA GLN A 55 -5.73 -20.12 2.91
C GLN A 55 -6.77 -20.63 3.93
N HIS A 56 -6.98 -19.96 5.07
CA HIS A 56 -7.98 -20.33 6.06
C HIS A 56 -9.20 -19.39 6.04
N GLY A 57 -10.22 -19.75 5.26
CA GLY A 57 -11.61 -19.32 5.51
C GLY A 57 -12.08 -18.03 4.83
N SER A 58 -12.37 -18.12 3.53
CA SER A 58 -13.48 -17.46 2.81
C SER A 58 -13.85 -15.97 3.05
N THR A 59 -12.97 -15.14 3.61
CA THR A 59 -13.16 -13.68 3.71
C THR A 59 -11.86 -12.99 3.30
N ARG A 60 -11.94 -11.77 2.72
CA ARG A 60 -10.74 -10.96 2.46
C ARG A 60 -10.00 -10.83 3.79
N GLY A 61 -8.85 -11.48 3.93
CA GLY A 61 -8.06 -11.45 5.17
C GLY A 61 -7.76 -10.00 5.60
N SER A 62 -7.36 -9.78 6.84
CA SER A 62 -6.94 -8.45 7.33
C SER A 62 -5.64 -7.93 6.71
N GLU A 63 -5.01 -8.73 5.86
CA GLU A 63 -3.69 -8.48 5.30
C GLU A 63 -3.72 -7.60 4.05
N ARG A 64 -2.80 -6.62 3.98
CA ARG A 64 -2.64 -5.71 2.83
C ARG A 64 -1.17 -5.37 2.63
N MET A 65 -0.81 -5.11 1.38
CA MET A 65 0.40 -4.36 1.01
C MET A 65 0.05 -2.92 0.70
N VAL A 66 0.88 -1.99 1.15
CA VAL A 66 0.78 -0.56 0.86
C VAL A 66 2.10 -0.09 0.29
N VAL A 67 2.07 0.50 -0.89
CA VAL A 67 3.26 0.92 -1.64
C VAL A 67 3.24 2.42 -1.80
N GLY A 68 4.32 3.07 -1.39
CA GLY A 68 4.53 4.51 -1.52
C GLY A 68 5.18 4.86 -2.85
N SER A 69 4.88 6.06 -3.35
CA SER A 69 5.56 6.65 -4.52
C SER A 69 7.06 6.88 -4.31
N ASP A 70 7.55 6.79 -3.08
CA ASP A 70 8.97 6.80 -2.70
C ASP A 70 9.66 5.44 -2.89
N GLY A 71 8.94 4.42 -3.36
CA GLY A 71 9.44 3.06 -3.57
C GLY A 71 9.38 2.17 -2.32
N LYS A 72 8.98 2.72 -1.16
CA LYS A 72 8.85 1.93 0.07
C LYS A 72 7.59 1.09 0.04
N THR A 73 7.69 -0.11 0.63
CA THR A 73 6.58 -1.05 0.73
C THR A 73 6.33 -1.42 2.19
N TYR A 74 5.07 -1.45 2.58
CA TYR A 74 4.62 -1.74 3.93
C TYR A 74 3.58 -2.85 3.90
N TYR A 75 3.62 -3.74 4.89
CA TYR A 75 2.61 -4.77 5.09
C TYR A 75 1.91 -4.60 6.42
N THR A 76 0.60 -4.79 6.39
CA THR A 76 -0.24 -4.89 7.58
C THR A 76 -0.88 -6.26 7.59
N ARG A 77 -0.96 -6.86 8.78
CA ARG A 77 -1.70 -8.10 9.03
C ARG A 77 -3.01 -7.91 9.79
N ASP A 78 -3.24 -6.69 10.26
CA ASP A 78 -4.27 -6.33 11.22
C ASP A 78 -5.15 -5.18 10.71
N HIS A 79 -5.32 -5.12 9.39
CA HIS A 79 -6.18 -4.17 8.70
C HIS A 79 -5.82 -2.71 9.01
N TYR A 80 -4.58 -2.35 8.67
CA TYR A 80 -4.00 -0.99 8.77
C TYR A 80 -3.73 -0.49 10.21
N LYS A 81 -3.91 -1.33 11.24
CA LYS A 81 -3.60 -0.94 12.63
C LYS A 81 -2.11 -0.80 12.85
N THR A 82 -1.32 -1.75 12.34
CA THR A 82 0.15 -1.68 12.37
C THR A 82 0.74 -2.05 11.02
N PHE A 83 1.91 -1.49 10.74
CA PHE A 83 2.68 -1.72 9.52
C PHE A 83 4.09 -2.19 9.81
N THR A 84 4.56 -3.13 9.01
CA THR A 84 5.96 -3.52 8.89
C THR A 84 6.50 -3.05 7.55
N GLU A 85 7.57 -2.26 7.55
CA GLU A 85 8.27 -1.84 6.32
C GLU A 85 9.13 -3.00 5.80
N PHE A 86 9.01 -3.33 4.51
CA PHE A 86 9.96 -4.21 3.84
C PHE A 86 11.21 -3.44 3.47
N LYS A 87 12.32 -3.83 4.08
CA LYS A 87 13.66 -3.38 3.69
C LYS A 87 14.23 -4.40 2.71
N HIS A 88 14.63 -3.91 1.54
CA HIS A 88 15.29 -4.67 0.48
C HIS A 88 16.74 -4.19 0.35
#